data_AF-A0AAD8GWR3-F1
#
_entry.id   AF-A0AAD8GWR3-F1
#
_cell.length_a   1.000
_cell.length_b   1.000
_cell.length_c   1.000
_cell.angle_alpha   90.00
_cell.angle_beta   90.00
_cell.angle_gamma   90.00
#
_symmetry.space_group_name_H-M   'P 1'
#
loop_
_entity.id
_entity.type
_entity.pdbx_description
1 polymer ?
#
loop_
_entity_poly.entity_id
_entity_poly.type
_entity_poly.pdbx_seq_one_letter_code
_entity_poly.pdbx_strand_id
1 'polypeptide(L)'
;MTGWRSIDCGTSDIRWEGMNLWEVDSDYTQTGLNKLVQKETSRDEFNNLRFFPNNTQDNCYIVPAETQTIRYTIRAGFYYGNYDGLSSPPTFNLFINDLKWTIINTSKNNGEPFYEEIMYENNGSGFFTICLEEIKDGGVPFINLLEAVVLWDKMYSQMESNAIYNLVTRTNLGGEEISGSTDVTATYENYPPKFVLRNSVESNGSDPIILTVDLPQLTPQSTYFVFYITELVEKNSNESRTMKIKIDGEDQGTVETPNNGKTSVITKYPV
;
A
#
# COMPACT_ATOMS: atom_id res chain seq x y z
N MET A 1 17.57 9.94 8.03
CA MET A 1 16.33 9.36 7.51
C MET A 1 16.22 7.95 8.04
N THR A 2 15.34 7.72 9.01
CA THR A 2 14.80 6.40 9.31
C THR A 2 14.16 5.87 8.04
N GLY A 3 14.86 4.92 7.41
CA GLY A 3 14.46 4.32 6.14
C GLY A 3 13.27 3.39 6.29
N TRP A 4 13.02 2.64 5.20
CA TRP A 4 12.06 1.53 5.15
C TRP A 4 12.09 0.71 6.45
N ARG A 5 10.93 0.55 7.07
CA ARG A 5 10.70 -0.37 8.19
C ARG A 5 9.86 -1.56 7.73
N SER A 6 10.35 -2.77 7.99
CA SER A 6 9.58 -4.01 7.82
C SER A 6 9.58 -4.74 9.14
N ILE A 7 8.40 -5.05 9.67
CA ILE A 7 8.20 -5.66 10.98
C ILE A 7 7.45 -6.97 10.73
N ASP A 8 8.10 -8.08 11.04
CA ASP A 8 7.53 -9.42 11.00
C ASP A 8 6.88 -9.68 12.38
N CYS A 9 5.57 -9.83 12.40
CA CYS A 9 4.80 -9.88 13.64
C CYS A 9 4.70 -11.31 14.16
N GLY A 10 5.03 -11.50 15.43
CA GLY A 10 5.01 -12.81 16.07
C GLY A 10 6.28 -13.63 15.93
N THR A 11 7.25 -13.22 15.10
CA THR A 11 8.55 -13.89 15.01
C THR A 11 9.45 -13.56 16.21
N SER A 12 10.40 -14.46 16.51
CA SER A 12 11.51 -14.23 17.43
C SER A 12 12.83 -13.88 16.74
N ASP A 13 12.87 -13.98 15.42
CA ASP A 13 14.10 -13.92 14.64
C ASP A 13 14.01 -12.81 13.59
N ILE A 14 15.09 -12.02 13.51
CA ILE A 14 15.27 -11.07 12.42
C ILE A 14 15.56 -11.82 11.11
N ARG A 15 15.06 -11.31 9.99
CA ARG A 15 15.23 -11.93 8.68
C ARG A 15 15.70 -10.91 7.65
N TRP A 16 16.63 -11.32 6.79
CA TRP A 16 17.04 -10.52 5.64
C TRP A 16 16.40 -11.08 4.37
N GLU A 17 15.76 -10.20 3.61
CA GLU A 17 15.20 -10.49 2.30
C GLU A 17 15.84 -9.55 1.27
N GLY A 18 16.91 -10.03 0.62
CA GLY A 18 17.76 -9.19 -0.20
C GLY A 18 18.42 -8.09 0.63
N MET A 19 18.06 -6.83 0.37
CA MET A 19 18.53 -5.66 1.15
C MET A 19 17.53 -5.20 2.22
N ASN A 20 16.35 -5.82 2.28
CA ASN A 20 15.33 -5.47 3.26
C ASN A 20 15.56 -6.25 4.57
N LEU A 21 15.51 -5.54 5.70
CA LEU A 21 15.56 -6.14 7.03
C LEU A 21 14.15 -6.22 7.59
N TRP A 22 13.72 -7.44 7.88
CA TRP A 22 12.53 -7.74 8.66
C TRP A 22 12.91 -7.82 10.14
N GLU A 23 12.38 -6.89 10.92
CA GLU A 23 12.61 -6.74 12.35
C GLU A 23 11.56 -7.52 13.16
N VAL A 24 11.91 -7.88 14.38
CA VAL A 24 10.98 -8.50 15.34
C VAL A 24 9.99 -7.47 15.88
N ASP A 25 8.76 -7.88 16.16
CA ASP A 25 7.73 -6.96 16.62
C ASP A 25 7.78 -6.60 18.12
N SER A 26 8.56 -7.33 18.92
CA SER A 26 8.70 -7.10 20.36
C SER A 26 9.27 -5.73 20.72
N ASP A 27 9.90 -5.05 19.76
CA ASP A 27 10.41 -3.68 19.92
C ASP A 27 9.33 -2.61 19.74
N TYR A 28 8.16 -2.99 19.21
CA TYR A 28 7.09 -2.08 18.79
C TYR A 28 5.79 -2.29 19.57
N THR A 29 5.59 -3.46 20.16
CA THR A 29 4.43 -3.75 21.02
C THR A 29 4.82 -4.68 22.18
N GLN A 30 4.18 -4.48 23.33
CA GLN A 30 4.42 -5.26 24.55
C GLN A 30 3.22 -6.14 24.93
N THR A 31 2.18 -6.15 24.10
CA THR A 31 0.91 -6.86 24.35
C THR A 31 0.71 -7.96 23.31
N GLY A 32 -0.32 -8.78 23.50
CA GLY A 32 -0.61 -9.89 22.60
C GLY A 32 0.32 -11.10 22.78
N LEU A 33 0.06 -12.13 21.98
CA LEU A 33 0.73 -13.42 22.00
C LEU A 33 1.11 -13.82 20.57
N ASN A 34 2.19 -14.58 20.44
CA ASN A 34 2.71 -15.01 19.15
C ASN A 34 2.18 -16.39 18.78
N LYS A 35 1.93 -16.64 17.49
CA LYS A 35 1.54 -17.96 16.99
C LYS A 35 1.95 -18.17 15.54
N LEU A 36 2.19 -19.43 15.20
CA LEU A 36 2.32 -19.87 13.82
C LEU A 36 0.95 -20.16 13.22
N VAL A 37 0.79 -19.85 11.95
CA VAL A 37 -0.35 -20.31 11.16
C VAL A 37 -0.32 -21.84 10.99
N GLN A 38 -1.47 -22.45 10.78
CA GLN A 38 -1.55 -23.90 10.53
C GLN A 38 -1.28 -24.27 9.07
N LYS A 39 -1.65 -23.38 8.15
CA LYS A 39 -1.42 -23.53 6.71
C LYS A 39 -0.35 -22.52 6.32
N GLU A 40 0.88 -22.97 6.10
CA GLU A 40 1.97 -22.08 5.69
C GLU A 40 1.77 -21.57 4.25
N THR A 41 2.35 -20.41 3.99
CA THR A 41 2.42 -19.77 2.70
C THR A 41 3.87 -19.76 2.20
N SER A 42 4.08 -19.46 0.93
CA SER A 42 5.43 -19.24 0.37
C SER A 42 6.10 -17.94 0.82
N ARG A 43 5.40 -17.10 1.60
CA ARG A 43 5.84 -15.80 2.07
C ARG A 43 6.01 -15.86 3.60
N ASP A 44 7.24 -15.85 4.07
CA ASP A 44 7.54 -16.10 5.48
C ASP A 44 6.87 -15.08 6.42
N GLU A 45 6.74 -13.82 5.98
CA GLU A 45 6.11 -12.73 6.73
C GLU A 45 4.60 -12.92 6.98
N PHE A 46 3.98 -13.98 6.42
CA PHE A 46 2.61 -14.38 6.73
C PHE A 46 2.53 -15.65 7.58
N ASN A 47 3.65 -16.31 7.87
CA ASN A 47 3.64 -17.59 8.59
C ASN A 47 3.64 -17.41 10.12
N ASN A 48 4.14 -16.27 10.60
CA ASN A 48 3.99 -15.84 11.99
C ASN A 48 2.86 -14.80 12.10
N LEU A 49 2.25 -14.72 13.29
CA LEU A 49 1.38 -13.62 13.67
C LEU A 49 1.45 -13.31 15.16
N ARG A 50 1.09 -12.08 15.50
CA ARG A 50 0.72 -11.68 16.85
C ARG A 50 -0.79 -11.50 16.93
N PHE A 51 -1.42 -12.11 17.92
CA PHE A 51 -2.85 -11.99 18.20
C PHE A 51 -3.10 -11.40 19.58
N PHE A 52 -4.24 -10.74 19.75
CA PHE A 52 -4.54 -9.91 20.93
C PHE A 52 -5.81 -10.39 21.65
N PRO A 53 -5.73 -11.46 22.46
CA PRO A 53 -6.90 -12.04 23.11
C PRO A 53 -7.34 -11.30 24.38
N ASN A 54 -6.59 -10.29 24.82
CA ASN A 54 -6.82 -9.59 26.08
C ASN A 54 -7.42 -8.20 25.81
N ASN A 55 -8.69 -8.02 26.15
CA ASN A 55 -9.44 -6.78 25.95
C ASN A 55 -9.16 -5.68 27.00
N THR A 56 -8.22 -5.90 27.93
CA THR A 56 -7.87 -4.93 28.99
C THR A 56 -6.65 -4.08 28.68
N GLN A 57 -5.97 -4.34 27.56
CA GLN A 57 -4.77 -3.63 27.12
C GLN A 57 -4.98 -3.06 25.73
N ASP A 58 -4.30 -1.96 25.44
CA ASP A 58 -4.28 -1.40 24.09
C ASP A 58 -3.50 -2.34 23.16
N ASN A 59 -4.16 -2.75 22.08
CA ASN A 59 -3.62 -3.64 21.06
C ASN A 59 -2.93 -2.81 19.98
N CYS A 60 -1.87 -2.11 20.36
CA CYS A 60 -1.22 -1.12 19.52
C CYS A 60 0.26 -1.40 19.32
N TYR A 61 0.75 -1.04 18.15
CA TYR A 61 2.15 -0.91 17.81
C TYR A 61 2.54 0.56 17.89
N ILE A 62 3.69 0.88 18.48
CA ILE A 62 4.29 2.22 18.45
C ILE A 62 5.41 2.16 17.41
N VAL A 63 5.17 2.70 16.22
CA VAL A 63 6.12 2.66 15.11
C VAL A 63 6.90 3.98 15.07
N PRO A 64 8.23 3.96 15.29
CA PRO A 64 9.07 5.15 15.17
C PRO A 64 9.00 5.76 13.77
N ALA A 65 8.97 7.09 13.73
CA ALA A 65 8.84 7.87 12.51
C ALA A 65 9.77 9.09 12.56
N GLU A 66 9.96 9.74 11.42
CA GLU A 66 10.64 11.03 11.35
C GLU A 66 9.93 12.08 12.21
N THR A 67 10.74 12.99 12.76
CA THR A 67 10.28 14.16 13.52
C THR A 67 9.92 15.35 12.63
N GLN A 68 10.08 15.21 11.31
CA GLN A 68 9.62 16.17 10.32
C GLN A 68 8.23 15.77 9.82
N THR A 69 7.43 16.75 9.38
CA THR A 69 6.20 16.46 8.64
C THR A 69 6.54 15.74 7.35
N ILE A 70 6.18 14.47 7.26
CA ILE A 70 6.50 13.62 6.11
C ILE A 70 5.44 12.55 5.92
N ARG A 71 5.25 12.13 4.66
CA ARG A 71 4.28 11.12 4.29
C ARG A 71 4.89 9.73 4.33
N TYR A 72 4.06 8.74 4.60
CA TYR A 72 4.41 7.33 4.62
C TYR A 72 3.44 6.56 3.74
N THR A 73 3.95 5.55 3.03
CA THR A 73 3.15 4.39 2.65
C THR A 73 3.24 3.40 3.80
N ILE A 74 2.09 2.97 4.32
CA ILE A 74 2.00 2.04 5.44
C ILE A 74 1.18 0.84 4.99
N ARG A 75 1.69 -0.37 5.25
CA ARG A 75 1.01 -1.64 4.97
C ARG A 75 0.83 -2.43 6.25
N ALA A 76 -0.36 -3.00 6.41
CA ALA A 76 -0.64 -4.02 7.41
C ALA A 76 -1.07 -5.30 6.69
N GLY A 77 -0.39 -6.42 6.97
CA GLY A 77 -0.68 -7.70 6.33
C GLY A 77 -1.44 -8.64 7.26
N PHE A 78 -2.41 -9.35 6.68
CA PHE A 78 -3.29 -10.26 7.38
C PHE A 78 -3.42 -11.59 6.64
N TYR A 79 -3.20 -12.67 7.39
CA TYR A 79 -3.46 -14.03 6.98
C TYR A 79 -3.87 -14.87 8.19
N TYR A 80 -5.13 -15.31 8.21
CA TYR A 80 -5.68 -16.07 9.34
C TYR A 80 -5.02 -17.45 9.46
N GLY A 81 -4.82 -18.13 8.32
CA GLY A 81 -4.14 -19.44 8.27
C GLY A 81 -4.66 -20.49 9.25
N ASN A 82 -5.89 -20.32 9.75
CA ASN A 82 -6.50 -21.08 10.83
C ASN A 82 -5.62 -21.22 12.09
N TYR A 83 -4.87 -20.19 12.47
CA TYR A 83 -3.86 -20.27 13.55
C TYR A 83 -4.43 -20.77 14.89
N ASP A 84 -5.71 -20.53 15.20
CA ASP A 84 -6.39 -20.96 16.42
C ASP A 84 -7.13 -22.30 16.31
N GLY A 85 -7.26 -22.87 15.10
CA GLY A 85 -7.98 -24.11 14.86
C GLY A 85 -9.50 -23.98 14.85
N LEU A 86 -10.06 -22.77 14.93
CA LEU A 86 -11.51 -22.56 15.07
C LEU A 86 -12.25 -22.50 13.73
N SER A 87 -11.53 -22.36 12.61
CA SER A 87 -12.12 -22.15 11.27
C SER A 87 -13.11 -20.98 11.23
N SER A 88 -12.87 -19.98 12.07
CA SER A 88 -13.74 -18.81 12.28
C SER A 88 -12.90 -17.53 12.15
N PRO A 89 -12.58 -17.10 10.91
CA PRO A 89 -11.73 -15.95 10.66
C PRO A 89 -12.31 -14.66 11.29
N PRO A 90 -11.52 -13.91 12.08
CA PRO A 90 -12.02 -12.74 12.80
C PRO A 90 -12.21 -11.51 11.89
N THR A 91 -13.03 -10.59 12.38
CA THR A 91 -13.29 -9.26 11.83
C THR A 91 -13.11 -8.20 12.93
N PHE A 92 -12.31 -7.18 12.68
CA PHE A 92 -11.92 -6.17 13.68
C PHE A 92 -11.62 -4.82 13.01
N ASN A 93 -11.53 -3.74 13.79
CA ASN A 93 -11.17 -2.42 13.27
C ASN A 93 -9.65 -2.25 13.29
N LEU A 94 -9.13 -1.54 12.28
CA LEU A 94 -7.74 -1.09 12.23
C LEU A 94 -7.71 0.44 12.30
N PHE A 95 -6.79 0.97 13.09
CA PHE A 95 -6.59 2.40 13.29
C PHE A 95 -5.13 2.79 13.09
N ILE A 96 -4.92 4.00 12.60
CA ILE A 96 -3.64 4.71 12.68
C ILE A 96 -3.81 5.93 13.56
N ASN A 97 -3.06 6.01 14.66
CA ASN A 97 -3.37 6.93 15.75
C ASN A 97 -4.85 6.79 16.14
N ASP A 98 -5.59 7.90 16.19
CA ASP A 98 -7.03 7.92 16.49
C ASP A 98 -7.91 7.83 15.23
N LEU A 99 -7.31 7.74 14.04
CA LEU A 99 -8.04 7.71 12.78
C LEU A 99 -8.35 6.26 12.40
N LYS A 100 -9.65 5.98 12.20
CA LYS A 100 -10.08 4.67 11.69
C LYS A 100 -9.53 4.49 10.27
N TRP A 101 -8.66 3.51 10.11
CA TRP A 101 -8.12 3.12 8.82
C TRP A 101 -9.18 2.31 8.06
N THR A 102 -9.56 1.13 8.56
CA THR A 102 -10.51 0.25 7.87
C THR A 102 -11.10 -0.82 8.82
N ILE A 103 -12.03 -1.61 8.31
CA ILE A 103 -12.49 -2.85 8.96
C ILE A 103 -11.79 -4.02 8.27
N ILE A 104 -10.99 -4.76 9.03
CA ILE A 104 -10.34 -5.97 8.57
C ILE A 104 -11.34 -7.11 8.65
N ASN A 105 -11.61 -7.75 7.52
CA ASN A 105 -12.36 -8.99 7.47
C ASN A 105 -11.47 -10.06 6.85
N THR A 106 -10.99 -10.98 7.68
CA THR A 106 -9.98 -11.98 7.29
C THR A 106 -10.57 -13.19 6.55
N SER A 107 -11.89 -13.21 6.35
CA SER A 107 -12.56 -14.14 5.41
C SER A 107 -12.55 -13.65 3.95
N LYS A 108 -12.16 -12.39 3.71
CA LYS A 108 -12.00 -11.84 2.35
C LYS A 108 -10.89 -12.58 1.60
N ASN A 109 -10.81 -12.32 0.30
CA ASN A 109 -9.80 -12.89 -0.59
C ASN A 109 -9.74 -14.43 -0.55
N ASN A 110 -10.89 -15.08 -0.32
CA ASN A 110 -11.01 -16.54 -0.14
C ASN A 110 -10.09 -17.10 0.97
N GLY A 111 -9.77 -16.29 1.98
CA GLY A 111 -8.88 -16.67 3.08
C GLY A 111 -7.38 -16.68 2.73
N GLU A 112 -7.00 -16.20 1.54
CA GLU A 112 -5.60 -16.03 1.15
C GLU A 112 -5.01 -14.73 1.75
N PRO A 113 -3.68 -14.65 1.93
CA PRO A 113 -3.02 -13.47 2.48
C PRO A 113 -3.36 -12.19 1.71
N PHE A 114 -3.51 -11.08 2.44
CA PHE A 114 -3.75 -9.77 1.83
C PHE A 114 -3.14 -8.64 2.66
N TYR A 115 -3.05 -7.47 2.03
CA TYR A 115 -2.59 -6.23 2.63
C TYR A 115 -3.70 -5.20 2.61
N GLU A 116 -3.74 -4.37 3.64
CA GLU A 116 -4.31 -3.04 3.57
C GLU A 116 -3.15 -2.06 3.45
N GLU A 117 -3.21 -1.14 2.49
CA GLU A 117 -2.19 -0.10 2.28
C GLU A 117 -2.83 1.29 2.32
N ILE A 118 -2.16 2.20 3.05
CA ILE A 118 -2.52 3.62 3.06
C ILE A 118 -1.33 4.52 2.79
N MET A 119 -1.65 5.73 2.38
CA MET A 119 -0.78 6.88 2.57
C MET A 119 -1.25 7.69 3.77
N TYR A 120 -0.29 8.11 4.60
CA TYR A 120 -0.52 8.86 5.82
C TYR A 120 0.54 9.97 6.00
N GLU A 121 0.13 11.19 6.32
CA GLU A 121 1.05 12.28 6.67
C GLU A 121 1.28 12.31 8.19
N ASN A 122 2.51 12.05 8.62
CA ASN A 122 2.88 12.16 10.02
C ASN A 122 3.34 13.57 10.32
N ASN A 123 2.73 14.24 11.30
CA ASN A 123 2.99 15.65 11.64
C ASN A 123 4.21 15.85 12.57
N GLY A 124 5.25 15.03 12.40
CA GLY A 124 6.52 15.17 13.12
C GLY A 124 6.50 14.75 14.60
N SER A 125 5.52 13.95 15.02
CA SER A 125 5.42 13.36 16.37
C SER A 125 6.59 12.43 16.75
N GLY A 126 7.39 11.99 15.78
CA GLY A 126 8.47 11.01 15.97
C GLY A 126 7.99 9.56 16.04
N PHE A 127 6.69 9.31 16.01
CA PHE A 127 6.08 7.98 15.92
C PHE A 127 4.62 8.09 15.49
N PHE A 128 4.05 7.00 15.00
CA PHE A 128 2.60 6.82 14.88
C PHE A 128 2.21 5.47 15.49
N THR A 129 0.95 5.33 15.91
CA THR A 129 0.45 4.06 16.43
C THR A 129 -0.39 3.33 15.39
N ILE A 130 -0.29 2.00 15.36
CA ILE A 130 -1.21 1.15 14.60
C ILE A 130 -1.95 0.27 15.60
N CYS A 131 -3.27 0.44 15.69
CA CYS A 131 -4.09 -0.19 16.74
C CYS A 131 -5.16 -1.10 16.15
N LEU A 132 -5.35 -2.26 16.78
CA LEU A 132 -6.34 -3.25 16.40
C LEU A 132 -7.45 -3.31 17.46
N GLU A 133 -8.66 -2.92 17.11
CA GLU A 133 -9.79 -2.87 18.05
C GLU A 133 -10.80 -3.97 17.76
N GLU A 134 -11.17 -4.73 18.79
CA GLU A 134 -12.19 -5.77 18.72
C GLU A 134 -13.54 -5.20 18.28
N ILE A 135 -14.20 -5.92 17.37
CA ILE A 135 -15.62 -5.73 17.10
C ILE A 135 -16.38 -6.78 17.92
N LYS A 136 -17.54 -6.39 18.47
CA LYS A 136 -18.41 -7.32 19.19
C LYS A 136 -18.73 -8.55 18.33
N ASP A 137 -18.49 -9.74 18.87
CA ASP A 137 -18.65 -11.04 18.19
C ASP A 137 -17.77 -11.20 16.93
N GLY A 138 -16.76 -10.33 16.76
CA GLY A 138 -15.83 -10.32 15.63
C GLY A 138 -14.62 -11.24 15.80
N GLY A 139 -14.39 -11.80 16.99
CA GLY A 139 -13.23 -12.66 17.27
C GLY A 139 -11.97 -11.88 17.63
N VAL A 140 -10.85 -12.59 17.69
CA VAL A 140 -9.58 -12.06 18.24
C VAL A 140 -8.75 -11.36 17.16
N PRO A 141 -8.42 -10.07 17.30
CA PRO A 141 -7.59 -9.35 16.34
C PRO A 141 -6.18 -9.93 16.26
N PHE A 142 -5.60 -9.88 15.07
CA PHE A 142 -4.24 -10.33 14.83
C PHE A 142 -3.59 -9.56 13.68
N ILE A 143 -2.27 -9.63 13.58
CA ILE A 143 -1.48 -9.05 12.50
C ILE A 143 -0.26 -9.90 12.20
N ASN A 144 0.09 -10.03 10.92
CA ASN A 144 1.25 -10.81 10.47
C ASN A 144 2.47 -9.91 10.19
N LEU A 145 2.23 -8.70 9.70
CA LEU A 145 3.32 -7.77 9.37
C LEU A 145 2.87 -6.31 9.40
N LEU A 146 3.86 -5.42 9.57
CA LEU A 146 3.76 -4.00 9.30
C LEU A 146 4.93 -3.54 8.43
N GLU A 147 4.65 -2.75 7.40
CA GLU A 147 5.69 -2.04 6.65
C GLU A 147 5.40 -0.54 6.68
N ALA A 148 6.42 0.28 6.87
CA ALA A 148 6.32 1.73 6.79
C ALA A 148 7.48 2.29 5.97
N VAL A 149 7.14 2.96 4.87
CA VAL A 149 8.11 3.51 3.92
C VAL A 149 7.87 5.01 3.79
N VAL A 150 8.91 5.79 4.06
CA VAL A 150 8.90 7.23 3.83
C VAL A 150 8.64 7.53 2.36
N LEU A 151 7.63 8.34 2.09
CA LEU A 151 7.38 8.92 0.78
C LEU A 151 8.19 10.20 0.62
N TRP A 152 8.65 10.44 -0.60
CA TRP A 152 9.36 11.66 -0.94
C TRP A 152 8.43 12.88 -0.86
N ASP A 153 8.99 14.01 -0.44
CA ASP A 153 8.31 15.27 -0.08
C ASP A 153 7.25 15.76 -1.10
N LYS A 154 7.47 15.49 -2.39
CA LYS A 154 6.60 15.94 -3.49
C LYS A 154 5.57 14.92 -3.93
N MET A 155 5.56 13.70 -3.41
CA MET A 155 4.57 12.70 -3.82
C MET A 155 3.21 13.03 -3.20
N TYR A 156 2.17 12.97 -4.04
CA TYR A 156 0.78 13.25 -3.65
C TYR A 156 0.62 14.63 -2.99
N SER A 157 1.11 15.68 -3.63
CA SER A 157 1.16 17.05 -3.09
C SER A 157 -0.21 17.63 -2.72
N GLN A 158 -1.28 17.12 -3.33
CA GLN A 158 -2.66 17.54 -3.05
C GLN A 158 -3.33 16.74 -1.93
N MET A 159 -2.63 15.79 -1.31
CA MET A 159 -3.14 15.01 -0.17
C MET A 159 -3.41 15.93 1.02
N GLU A 160 -4.59 15.81 1.65
CA GLU A 160 -4.87 16.56 2.87
C GLU A 160 -4.08 16.00 4.07
N SER A 161 -3.50 16.88 4.90
CA SER A 161 -2.65 16.52 6.05
C SER A 161 -3.30 15.66 7.13
N ASN A 162 -4.64 15.63 7.21
CA ASN A 162 -5.39 14.86 8.21
C ASN A 162 -6.23 13.74 7.58
N ALA A 163 -5.91 13.34 6.35
CA ALA A 163 -6.62 12.29 5.63
C ALA A 163 -5.79 11.00 5.54
N ILE A 164 -6.51 9.90 5.35
CA ILE A 164 -5.95 8.59 5.02
C ILE A 164 -6.35 8.29 3.57
N TYR A 165 -5.36 8.02 2.72
CA TYR A 165 -5.62 7.67 1.33
C TYR A 165 -5.41 6.16 1.19
N ASN A 166 -6.50 5.43 1.01
CA ASN A 166 -6.45 3.97 0.83
C ASN A 166 -6.00 3.64 -0.59
N LEU A 167 -5.11 2.66 -0.72
CA LEU A 167 -4.79 2.12 -2.03
C LEU A 167 -5.99 1.33 -2.56
N VAL A 168 -6.51 1.73 -3.72
CA VAL A 168 -7.52 0.94 -4.45
C VAL A 168 -6.84 -0.05 -5.40
N THR A 169 -5.91 0.43 -6.21
CA THR A 169 -5.14 -0.41 -7.13
C THR A 169 -3.81 0.22 -7.48
N ARG A 170 -2.79 -0.62 -7.70
CA ARG A 170 -1.49 -0.25 -8.27
C ARG A 170 -1.07 -1.35 -9.23
N THR A 171 -0.86 -1.01 -10.50
CA THR A 171 -0.61 -2.01 -11.54
C THR A 171 0.60 -1.60 -12.40
N ASN A 172 1.53 -2.54 -12.59
CA ASN A 172 2.60 -2.43 -13.56
C ASN A 172 2.10 -2.96 -14.92
N LEU A 173 1.58 -2.08 -15.76
CA LEU A 173 0.97 -2.49 -17.03
C LEU A 173 2.02 -3.04 -18.01
N GLY A 174 1.82 -4.28 -18.46
CA GLY A 174 2.71 -4.96 -19.40
C GLY A 174 3.96 -5.57 -18.77
N GLY A 175 4.12 -5.48 -17.44
CA GLY A 175 5.27 -6.03 -16.71
C GLY A 175 4.87 -6.96 -15.57
N GLU A 176 5.88 -7.55 -14.94
CA GLU A 176 5.72 -8.39 -13.74
C GLU A 176 5.59 -7.53 -12.47
N GLU A 177 5.24 -8.17 -11.35
CA GLU A 177 5.22 -7.53 -10.03
C GLU A 177 6.61 -6.99 -9.66
N ILE A 178 6.65 -5.79 -9.08
CA ILE A 178 7.88 -5.15 -8.63
C ILE A 178 7.75 -4.89 -7.13
N SER A 179 8.62 -5.54 -6.35
CA SER A 179 8.75 -5.36 -4.90
C SER A 179 10.06 -4.66 -4.57
N GLY A 180 10.10 -3.93 -3.45
CA GLY A 180 11.37 -3.43 -2.92
C GLY A 180 11.99 -2.21 -3.63
N SER A 181 11.36 -1.65 -4.66
CA SER A 181 11.99 -0.60 -5.49
C SER A 181 11.44 0.79 -5.20
N THR A 182 12.27 1.61 -4.56
CA THR A 182 12.08 3.07 -4.49
C THR A 182 13.16 3.76 -5.33
N ASP A 183 12.78 4.69 -6.20
CA ASP A 183 13.77 5.47 -6.96
C ASP A 183 14.18 6.71 -6.15
N VAL A 184 15.40 6.64 -5.58
CA VAL A 184 15.99 7.73 -4.80
C VAL A 184 16.54 8.89 -5.64
N THR A 185 16.12 9.00 -6.91
CA THR A 185 16.51 10.08 -7.83
C THR A 185 15.31 10.89 -8.35
N ALA A 186 14.16 10.82 -7.66
CA ALA A 186 12.97 11.52 -8.11
C ALA A 186 13.19 13.04 -8.25
N THR A 187 12.79 13.57 -9.40
CA THR A 187 13.02 14.99 -9.74
C THR A 187 11.74 15.82 -9.77
N TYR A 188 10.58 15.17 -9.70
CA TYR A 188 9.26 15.78 -9.73
C TYR A 188 8.22 14.89 -9.01
N GLU A 189 7.02 15.40 -8.80
CA GLU A 189 5.92 14.73 -8.09
C GLU A 189 5.54 13.37 -8.71
N ASN A 190 5.25 12.39 -7.86
CA ASN A 190 4.81 11.04 -8.24
C ASN A 190 5.78 10.31 -9.18
N TYR A 191 7.08 10.63 -9.13
CA TYR A 191 8.10 9.99 -9.97
C TYR A 191 8.07 8.45 -9.83
N PRO A 192 7.86 7.72 -10.93
CA PRO A 192 7.74 6.26 -10.89
C PRO A 192 9.10 5.58 -10.70
N PRO A 193 9.15 4.40 -10.06
CA PRO A 193 10.34 3.56 -10.11
C PRO A 193 10.74 3.21 -11.55
N LYS A 194 12.04 3.31 -11.88
CA LYS A 194 12.57 3.01 -13.23
C LYS A 194 12.14 1.67 -13.81
N PHE A 195 11.91 0.66 -12.97
CA PHE A 195 11.51 -0.67 -13.42
C PHE A 195 10.07 -0.70 -13.98
N VAL A 196 9.18 0.16 -13.47
CA VAL A 196 7.81 0.32 -13.99
C VAL A 196 7.83 0.91 -15.41
N LEU A 197 8.85 1.71 -15.71
CA LEU A 197 8.99 2.39 -17.01
C LEU A 197 9.57 1.51 -18.12
N ARG A 198 9.87 0.23 -17.84
CA ARG A 198 10.47 -0.69 -18.84
C ARG A 198 9.44 -1.42 -19.69
N ASN A 199 8.20 -1.50 -19.21
CA ASN A 199 7.12 -2.18 -19.89
C ASN A 199 5.94 -1.23 -20.05
N SER A 200 5.10 -1.51 -21.03
CA SER A 200 3.87 -0.76 -21.27
C SER A 200 2.83 -1.64 -21.94
N VAL A 201 1.58 -1.19 -21.92
CA VAL A 201 0.51 -1.67 -22.80
C VAL A 201 0.26 -0.63 -23.88
N GLU A 202 -0.13 -1.10 -25.07
CA GLU A 202 -0.49 -0.24 -26.21
C GLU A 202 -1.87 -0.62 -26.73
N SER A 203 -2.56 0.35 -27.34
CA SER A 203 -3.83 0.09 -28.01
C SER A 203 -3.60 -0.61 -29.34
N ASN A 204 -4.51 -1.52 -29.71
CA ASN A 204 -4.57 -2.04 -31.06
C ASN A 204 -5.33 -1.04 -31.95
N GLY A 205 -4.60 -0.13 -32.60
CA GLY A 205 -5.21 0.92 -33.40
C GLY A 205 -5.94 1.95 -32.54
N SER A 206 -7.24 2.13 -32.77
CA SER A 206 -8.09 3.14 -32.08
C SER A 206 -8.89 2.58 -30.90
N ASP A 207 -8.69 1.30 -30.56
CA ASP A 207 -9.38 0.68 -29.43
C ASP A 207 -8.91 1.30 -28.10
N PRO A 208 -9.83 1.62 -27.18
CA PRO A 208 -9.44 2.18 -25.89
C PRO A 208 -8.75 1.12 -25.00
N ILE A 209 -7.75 1.55 -24.25
CA ILE A 209 -7.24 0.79 -23.11
C ILE A 209 -8.21 1.04 -21.95
N ILE A 210 -8.94 -0.01 -21.54
CA ILE A 210 -9.93 0.09 -20.46
C ILE A 210 -9.29 -0.41 -19.17
N LEU A 211 -9.21 0.47 -18.18
CA LEU A 211 -8.79 0.15 -16.82
C LEU A 211 -10.01 0.22 -15.91
N THR A 212 -10.41 -0.92 -15.36
CA THR A 212 -11.54 -1.00 -14.41
C THR A 212 -11.01 -0.83 -13.00
N VAL A 213 -11.58 0.11 -12.26
CA VAL A 213 -11.27 0.37 -10.86
C VAL A 213 -12.58 0.39 -10.09
N ASP A 214 -12.76 -0.60 -9.22
CA ASP A 214 -13.97 -0.70 -8.40
C ASP A 214 -13.79 0.13 -7.12
N LEU A 215 -14.48 1.28 -7.07
CA LEU A 215 -14.49 2.14 -5.88
C LEU A 215 -15.54 1.66 -4.85
N PRO A 216 -15.32 1.89 -3.55
CA PRO A 216 -16.30 1.58 -2.52
C PRO A 216 -17.63 2.34 -2.75
N GLN A 217 -18.76 1.62 -2.78
CA GLN A 217 -20.05 2.18 -3.21
C GLN A 217 -20.80 3.04 -2.18
N LEU A 218 -20.34 3.11 -0.93
CA LEU A 218 -21.18 3.55 0.19
C LEU A 218 -21.02 5.02 0.60
N THR A 219 -20.04 5.75 0.08
CA THR A 219 -19.84 7.18 0.34
C THR A 219 -19.24 7.89 -0.88
N PRO A 220 -19.58 9.17 -1.15
CA PRO A 220 -18.79 9.99 -2.06
C PRO A 220 -17.34 10.02 -1.57
N GLN A 221 -16.41 9.59 -2.40
CA GLN A 221 -14.98 9.60 -2.13
C GLN A 221 -14.28 10.32 -3.27
N SER A 222 -13.33 11.18 -2.94
CA SER A 222 -12.43 11.74 -3.94
C SER A 222 -11.37 10.70 -4.28
N THR A 223 -11.11 10.48 -5.56
CA THR A 223 -10.07 9.55 -6.01
C THR A 223 -8.86 10.32 -6.57
N TYR A 224 -7.67 9.82 -6.26
CA TYR A 224 -6.41 10.33 -6.79
C TYR A 224 -5.86 9.33 -7.80
N PHE A 225 -5.84 9.69 -9.08
CA PHE A 225 -5.25 8.86 -10.14
C PHE A 225 -3.88 9.38 -10.54
N VAL A 226 -2.92 8.45 -10.69
CA VAL A 226 -1.60 8.71 -11.27
C VAL A 226 -1.40 7.77 -12.44
N PHE A 227 -1.16 8.34 -13.62
CA PHE A 227 -0.83 7.58 -14.82
C PHE A 227 0.62 7.84 -15.24
N TYR A 228 1.32 6.76 -15.59
CA TYR A 228 2.67 6.80 -16.15
C TYR A 228 2.61 6.50 -17.63
N ILE A 229 2.93 7.50 -18.45
CA ILE A 229 2.94 7.40 -19.91
C ILE A 229 4.39 7.47 -20.37
N THR A 230 4.90 6.36 -20.87
CA THR A 230 6.28 6.25 -21.37
C THR A 230 6.29 5.93 -22.86
N GLU A 231 7.29 6.46 -23.57
CA GLU A 231 7.52 6.10 -24.98
C GLU A 231 8.76 5.21 -25.05
N LEU A 232 8.55 3.95 -25.42
CA LEU A 232 9.61 2.93 -25.49
C LEU A 232 10.18 2.79 -26.91
N VAL A 233 9.54 3.41 -27.91
CA VAL A 233 9.92 3.30 -29.31
C VAL A 233 10.32 4.68 -29.86
N GLU A 234 11.36 4.70 -30.69
CA GLU A 234 11.76 5.92 -31.36
C GLU A 234 10.71 6.37 -32.38
N LYS A 235 10.22 7.60 -32.22
CA LYS A 235 9.30 8.25 -33.16
C LYS A 235 10.07 8.83 -34.33
N ASN A 236 9.46 8.84 -35.50
CA ASN A 236 9.96 9.64 -36.60
C ASN A 236 9.84 11.14 -36.27
N SER A 237 10.66 12.00 -36.89
CA SER A 237 10.71 13.43 -36.58
C SER A 237 9.38 14.19 -36.70
N ASN A 238 8.43 13.65 -37.46
CA ASN A 238 7.11 14.26 -37.72
C ASN A 238 5.96 13.45 -37.08
N GLU A 239 6.28 12.40 -36.32
CA GLU A 239 5.29 11.54 -35.69
C GLU A 239 4.97 12.06 -34.29
N SER A 240 3.69 12.37 -34.07
CA SER A 240 3.14 12.65 -32.74
C SER A 240 2.11 11.58 -32.40
N ARG A 241 2.13 11.16 -31.14
CA ARG A 241 1.17 10.21 -30.57
C ARG A 241 0.50 10.90 -29.40
N THR A 242 -0.82 10.86 -29.39
CA THR A 242 -1.62 11.49 -28.34
C THR A 242 -2.59 10.47 -27.76
N MET A 243 -2.91 10.63 -26.49
CA MET A 243 -3.86 9.78 -25.79
C MET A 243 -4.89 10.67 -25.10
N LYS A 244 -6.17 10.39 -25.35
CA LYS A 244 -7.27 11.00 -24.61
C LYS A 244 -7.51 10.19 -23.35
N ILE A 245 -7.57 10.86 -22.21
CA ILE A 245 -7.90 10.24 -20.93
C ILE A 245 -9.36 10.51 -20.64
N LYS A 246 -10.10 9.47 -20.27
CA LYS A 246 -11.48 9.58 -19.78
C LYS A 246 -11.60 8.85 -18.46
N ILE A 247 -12.35 9.42 -17.52
CA ILE A 247 -12.74 8.76 -16.27
C ILE A 247 -14.25 8.77 -16.20
N ASP A 248 -14.87 7.59 -16.02
CA ASP A 248 -16.32 7.39 -16.06
C ASP A 248 -17.00 7.98 -17.32
N GLY A 249 -16.28 7.94 -18.45
CA GLY A 249 -16.74 8.46 -19.73
C GLY A 249 -16.52 9.98 -19.92
N GLU A 250 -16.22 10.72 -18.86
CA GLU A 250 -15.95 12.16 -18.88
C GLU A 250 -14.53 12.45 -19.37
N ASP A 251 -14.39 13.46 -20.25
CA ASP A 251 -13.10 13.84 -20.86
C ASP A 251 -12.19 14.53 -19.83
N GLN A 252 -11.01 13.95 -19.60
CA GLN A 252 -9.98 14.47 -18.69
C GLN A 252 -8.86 15.19 -19.43
N GLY A 253 -8.99 15.37 -20.75
CA GLY A 253 -8.01 16.01 -21.61
C GLY A 253 -7.19 15.02 -22.43
N THR A 254 -6.30 15.58 -23.23
CA THR A 254 -5.42 14.84 -24.14
C THR A 254 -3.97 15.07 -23.76
N VAL A 255 -3.19 13.99 -23.74
CA VAL A 255 -1.77 13.99 -23.40
C VAL A 255 -0.99 13.57 -24.62
N GLU A 256 0.03 14.35 -24.97
CA GLU A 256 1.01 13.94 -25.97
C GLU A 256 2.04 13.02 -25.32
N THR A 257 2.34 11.88 -25.95
CA THR A 257 3.35 10.97 -25.41
C THR A 257 4.72 11.62 -25.51
N PRO A 258 5.61 11.43 -24.54
CA PRO A 258 6.89 12.10 -24.52
C PRO A 258 7.84 11.53 -25.60
N ASN A 259 9.07 12.04 -25.68
CA ASN A 259 10.11 11.47 -26.56
C ASN A 259 10.56 10.09 -26.06
N ASN A 260 11.22 9.32 -26.94
CA ASN A 260 11.76 8.00 -26.59
C ASN A 260 12.61 8.04 -25.31
N GLY A 261 12.34 7.10 -24.39
CA GLY A 261 13.01 6.98 -23.10
C GLY A 261 12.65 8.06 -22.08
N LYS A 262 11.58 8.82 -22.34
CA LYS A 262 11.02 9.81 -21.41
C LYS A 262 9.64 9.36 -20.93
N THR A 263 9.22 9.95 -19.81
CA THR A 263 7.95 9.64 -19.15
C THR A 263 7.21 10.92 -18.82
N SER A 264 5.92 10.93 -19.12
CA SER A 264 4.96 11.92 -18.65
C SER A 264 4.19 11.32 -17.48
N VAL A 265 4.09 12.07 -16.38
CA VAL A 265 3.30 11.69 -15.21
C VAL A 265 2.06 12.55 -15.16
N ILE A 266 0.90 11.89 -15.18
CA ILE A 266 -0.39 12.56 -15.23
C ILE A 266 -1.13 12.27 -13.93
N THR A 267 -1.36 13.34 -13.17
CA THR A 267 -2.14 13.31 -11.94
C THR A 267 -3.55 13.82 -12.20
N LYS A 268 -4.57 13.15 -11.65
CA LYS A 268 -5.95 13.63 -11.59
C LYS A 268 -6.47 13.52 -10.16
N TYR A 269 -6.77 14.69 -9.57
CA TYR A 269 -7.36 14.80 -8.25
C TYR A 269 -8.00 16.20 -8.04
N PRO A 270 -9.15 16.30 -7.34
CA PRO A 270 -10.06 15.19 -7.01
C PRO A 270 -10.82 14.73 -8.26
N VAL A 271 -11.11 13.43 -8.32
CA VAL A 271 -12.07 12.84 -9.27
C VAL A 271 -13.23 12.25 -8.48
#